data_AF-A0A151J3E5-F1
#
_entry.id   AF-A0A151J3E5-F1
#
_cell.length_a   1.000
_cell.length_b   1.000
_cell.length_c   1.000
_cell.angle_alpha   90.00
_cell.angle_beta   90.00
_cell.angle_gamma   90.00
#
_symmetry.space_group_name_H-M   'P 1'
#
loop_
_entity.id
_entity.type
_entity.pdbx_description
1 polymer ?
#
loop_
_entity_poly.entity_id
_entity_poly.type
_entity_poly.pdbx_seq_one_letter_code
_entity_poly.pdbx_strand_id
1 'polypeptide(L)'
;AVRESLKADGNLDRIKAEMRTEVIKLLDYSSKENKSNTIKPSHDIVFLNELVREYLDWMGYKYSSTVFIAECNLPKHCLDRKLLAQGLGVKDSGKSKNLPLLCGLIQTFTNLKNT
;
A
#
# COMPACT_ATOMS: atom_id res chain seq x y z
N ALA A 1 5.46 15.30 30.30
CA ALA A 1 6.37 16.06 29.43
C ALA A 1 6.90 15.23 28.27
N VAL A 2 8.02 14.49 28.39
CA VAL A 2 8.68 13.81 27.24
C VAL A 2 7.77 12.85 26.47
N ARG A 3 7.02 11.99 27.18
CA ARG A 3 6.05 11.06 26.56
C ARG A 3 4.96 11.79 25.77
N GLU A 4 4.47 12.91 26.28
CA GLU A 4 3.41 13.70 25.66
C GLU A 4 3.92 14.45 24.44
N SER A 5 5.14 15.02 24.52
CA SER A 5 5.83 15.63 23.37
C SER A 5 6.07 14.61 22.26
N LEU A 6 6.61 13.43 22.60
CA LEU A 6 6.83 12.35 21.62
C LEU A 6 5.51 11.86 21.00
N LYS A 7 4.40 11.92 21.74
CA LYS A 7 3.08 11.56 21.22
C LYS A 7 2.51 12.64 20.30
N ALA A 8 2.64 13.92 20.68
CA ALA A 8 2.20 15.05 19.86
C ALA A 8 2.96 15.11 18.53
N ASP A 9 4.25 14.81 18.54
CA ASP A 9 5.11 14.82 17.35
C ASP A 9 4.99 13.54 16.50
N GLY A 10 4.14 12.59 16.89
CA GLY A 10 3.95 11.30 16.21
C GLY A 10 5.12 10.31 16.34
N ASN A 11 6.23 10.73 16.96
CA ASN A 11 7.42 9.90 17.18
C ASN A 11 7.11 8.64 18.00
N LEU A 12 6.25 8.76 19.01
CA LEU A 12 5.89 7.62 19.86
C LEU A 12 5.10 6.55 19.09
N ASP A 13 4.25 6.94 18.16
CA ASP A 13 3.47 6.00 17.36
C ASP A 13 4.31 5.35 16.26
N ARG A 14 5.27 6.09 15.68
CA ARG A 14 6.31 5.53 14.80
C ARG A 14 7.13 4.46 15.51
N ILE A 15 7.67 4.76 16.69
CA ILE A 15 8.48 3.81 17.48
C ILE A 15 7.67 2.54 17.80
N LYS A 16 6.39 2.68 18.17
CA LYS A 16 5.52 1.52 18.40
C LYS A 16 5.27 0.70 17.13
N ALA A 17 5.08 1.36 15.98
CA ALA A 17 4.88 0.67 14.71
C ALA A 17 6.14 -0.10 14.31
N GLU A 18 7.31 0.54 14.39
CA GLU A 18 8.61 -0.09 14.12
C GLU A 18 8.84 -1.29 15.06
N MET A 19 8.55 -1.14 16.36
CA MET A 19 8.66 -2.23 17.33
C MET A 19 7.69 -3.38 17.00
N ARG A 20 6.43 -3.09 16.65
CA ARG A 20 5.46 -4.13 16.23
C ARG A 20 5.95 -4.87 14.99
N THR A 21 6.45 -4.16 14.00
CA THR A 21 7.02 -4.76 12.79
C THR A 21 8.20 -5.67 13.12
N GLU A 22 9.10 -5.25 14.00
CA GLU A 22 10.27 -6.07 14.36
C GLU A 22 9.88 -7.31 15.17
N VAL A 23 8.90 -7.19 16.07
CA VAL A 23 8.32 -8.33 16.78
C VAL A 23 7.66 -9.31 15.80
N ILE A 24 6.87 -8.81 14.84
CA ILE A 24 6.24 -9.65 13.82
C ILE A 24 7.29 -10.39 13.00
N LYS A 25 8.35 -9.71 12.54
CA LYS A 25 9.46 -10.38 11.83
C LYS A 25 10.07 -11.50 12.66
N LEU A 26 10.38 -11.25 13.93
CA LEU A 26 10.97 -12.26 14.82
C LEU A 26 10.04 -13.47 15.01
N LEU A 27 8.75 -13.24 15.16
CA LEU A 27 7.73 -14.30 15.20
C LEU A 27 7.63 -15.05 13.86
N ASP A 28 7.73 -14.35 12.72
CA ASP A 28 7.76 -14.95 11.39
C ASP A 28 9.02 -15.80 11.14
N TYR A 29 10.16 -15.41 11.72
CA TYR A 29 11.40 -16.20 11.68
C TYR A 29 11.25 -17.51 12.46
N SER A 30 10.56 -17.50 13.60
CA SER A 30 10.21 -18.73 14.34
C SER A 30 9.13 -19.57 13.64
N SER A 31 8.32 -18.96 12.77
CA SER A 31 7.24 -19.60 12.02
C SER A 31 7.65 -20.09 10.64
N LYS A 32 8.95 -20.20 10.34
CA LYS A 32 9.48 -20.61 9.03
C LYS A 32 9.01 -21.99 8.56
N GLU A 33 8.50 -22.85 9.45
CA GLU A 33 7.82 -24.10 9.06
C GLU A 33 6.45 -23.88 8.37
N ASN A 34 5.82 -22.71 8.54
CA ASN A 34 4.50 -22.38 7.98
C ASN A 34 4.54 -21.64 6.63
N LYS A 35 5.72 -21.33 6.08
CA LYS A 35 5.85 -20.64 4.78
C LYS A 35 5.47 -21.49 3.56
N SER A 36 5.15 -22.77 3.76
CA SER A 36 4.71 -23.68 2.70
C SER A 36 3.39 -23.27 2.02
N ASN A 37 2.59 -22.38 2.63
CA ASN A 37 1.27 -21.97 2.11
C ASN A 37 1.21 -20.55 1.54
N THR A 38 2.35 -19.85 1.40
CA THR A 38 2.34 -18.50 0.81
C THR A 38 2.27 -18.59 -0.71
N ILE A 39 1.05 -18.52 -1.25
CA ILE A 39 0.80 -18.43 -2.70
C ILE A 39 1.57 -17.22 -3.22
N LYS A 40 2.48 -17.44 -4.18
CA LYS A 40 3.16 -16.35 -4.87
C LYS A 40 2.09 -15.47 -5.53
N PRO A 41 1.99 -14.17 -5.20
CA PRO A 41 0.94 -13.33 -5.76
C PRO A 41 1.06 -13.32 -7.28
N SER A 42 -0.07 -13.50 -7.96
CA SER A 42 -0.14 -13.36 -9.41
C SER A 42 0.14 -11.91 -9.80
N HIS A 43 0.42 -11.69 -11.09
CA HIS A 43 0.67 -10.35 -11.63
C HIS A 43 -0.48 -9.37 -11.31
N ASP A 44 -1.74 -9.83 -11.40
CA ASP A 44 -2.91 -9.00 -11.11
C ASP A 44 -3.01 -8.59 -9.64
N ILE A 45 -2.61 -9.47 -8.73
CA ILE A 45 -2.55 -9.16 -7.29
C ILE A 45 -1.46 -8.14 -7.00
N VAL A 46 -0.30 -8.23 -7.66
CA VAL A 46 0.76 -7.22 -7.54
C VAL A 46 0.25 -5.85 -8.02
N PHE A 47 -0.46 -5.82 -9.15
CA PHE A 47 -1.07 -4.59 -9.67
C PHE A 47 -2.10 -4.01 -8.70
N LEU A 48 -2.98 -4.83 -8.15
CA LEU A 48 -3.96 -4.40 -7.15
C LEU A 48 -3.27 -3.82 -5.91
N ASN A 49 -2.23 -4.49 -5.42
CA ASN A 49 -1.48 -4.03 -4.26
C ASN A 49 -0.78 -2.69 -4.52
N GLU A 50 -0.25 -2.47 -5.73
CA GLU A 50 0.35 -1.19 -6.09
C GLU A 50 -0.71 -0.06 -6.24
N LEU A 51 -1.93 -0.38 -6.69
CA LEU A 51 -3.06 0.57 -6.66
C LEU A 51 -3.46 0.95 -5.22
N VAL A 52 -3.48 -0.02 -4.30
CA VAL A 52 -3.76 0.22 -2.87
C VAL A 52 -2.65 1.07 -2.25
N ARG A 53 -1.39 0.73 -2.52
CA ARG A 53 -0.22 1.49 -2.07
C ARG A 53 -0.31 2.96 -2.51
N GLU A 54 -0.57 3.21 -3.80
CA GLU A 54 -0.74 4.58 -4.33
C GLU A 54 -1.84 5.34 -3.58
N TYR A 55 -2.98 4.69 -3.32
CA TYR A 55 -4.08 5.29 -2.55
C TYR A 55 -3.68 5.63 -1.11
N LEU A 56 -3.03 4.69 -0.40
CA LEU A 56 -2.58 4.91 0.98
C LEU A 56 -1.57 6.07 1.05
N ASP A 57 -0.63 6.12 0.11
CA ASP A 57 0.38 7.17 0.03
C ASP A 57 -0.27 8.53 -0.27
N TRP A 58 -1.22 8.59 -1.22
CA TRP A 58 -1.96 9.81 -1.57
C TRP A 58 -2.81 10.33 -0.41
N MET A 59 -3.48 9.46 0.34
CA MET A 59 -4.25 9.83 1.53
C MET A 59 -3.39 10.24 2.73
N GLY A 60 -2.06 10.02 2.67
CA GLY A 60 -1.15 10.30 3.76
C GLY A 60 -1.13 9.24 4.87
N TYR A 61 -1.62 8.03 4.61
CA TYR A 61 -1.63 6.91 5.55
C TYR A 61 -0.26 6.21 5.65
N LYS A 62 0.77 6.98 6.01
CA LYS A 62 2.18 6.56 5.95
C LYS A 62 2.49 5.27 6.73
N TYR A 63 1.90 5.13 7.92
CA TYR A 63 2.11 3.94 8.75
C TYR A 63 1.46 2.69 8.14
N SER A 64 0.21 2.83 7.67
CA SER A 64 -0.50 1.74 7.00
C SER A 64 0.20 1.32 5.71
N SER A 65 0.67 2.28 4.90
CA SER A 65 1.46 2.00 3.70
C SER A 65 2.73 1.20 4.02
N THR A 66 3.45 1.59 5.08
CA THR A 66 4.67 0.88 5.50
C THR A 66 4.41 -0.57 5.90
N VAL A 67 3.37 -0.81 6.71
CA VAL A 67 2.99 -2.16 7.14
C VAL A 67 2.51 -2.98 5.95
N PHE A 68 1.66 -2.40 5.10
CA PHE A 68 1.10 -3.05 3.91
C PHE A 68 2.19 -3.49 2.92
N ILE A 69 3.18 -2.62 2.63
CA ILE A 69 4.32 -2.97 1.77
C ILE A 69 5.08 -4.18 2.32
N ALA A 70 5.29 -4.23 3.64
CA ALA A 70 5.98 -5.34 4.28
C ALA A 70 5.17 -6.64 4.24
N GLU A 71 3.88 -6.59 4.58
CA GLU A 71 2.98 -7.76 4.60
C GLU A 71 2.79 -8.35 3.20
N CYS A 72 2.64 -7.51 2.18
CA CYS A 72 2.48 -7.93 0.80
C CYS A 72 3.81 -8.31 0.11
N ASN A 73 4.95 -8.17 0.80
CA ASN A 73 6.29 -8.34 0.24
C ASN A 73 6.50 -7.50 -1.05
N LEU A 74 5.99 -6.26 -1.07
CA LEU A 74 6.14 -5.37 -2.21
C LEU A 74 7.56 -4.77 -2.27
N PRO A 75 8.04 -4.43 -3.47
CA PRO A 75 9.28 -3.66 -3.61
C PRO A 75 9.18 -2.29 -2.92
N LYS A 76 10.28 -1.83 -2.31
CA LYS A 76 10.34 -0.49 -1.71
C LYS A 76 10.09 0.63 -2.73
N HIS A 77 10.45 0.42 -3.98
CA HIS A 77 10.15 1.33 -5.08
C HIS A 77 8.77 0.99 -5.65
N CYS A 78 7.91 2.00 -5.82
CA CYS A 78 6.62 1.81 -6.47
C CYS A 78 6.79 1.54 -7.97
N LEU A 79 5.83 0.82 -8.55
CA LEU A 79 5.73 0.69 -10.00
C LEU A 79 5.43 2.06 -10.62
N ASP A 80 5.93 2.27 -11.84
CA ASP A 80 5.61 3.48 -12.59
C ASP A 80 4.10 3.52 -12.87
N ARG A 81 3.48 4.61 -12.44
CA ARG A 81 2.05 4.88 -12.63
C ARG A 81 1.64 4.76 -14.10
N LYS A 82 2.50 5.13 -15.06
CA LYS A 82 2.21 4.96 -16.49
C LYS A 82 2.09 3.49 -16.88
N LEU A 83 2.97 2.64 -16.35
CA LEU A 83 2.92 1.20 -16.59
C LEU A 83 1.68 0.56 -15.95
N LEU A 84 1.34 0.98 -14.73
CA LEU A 84 0.09 0.56 -14.06
C LEU A 84 -1.13 0.94 -14.90
N ALA A 85 -1.23 2.20 -15.32
CA ALA A 85 -2.34 2.69 -16.14
C ALA A 85 -2.43 1.94 -17.49
N GLN A 86 -1.30 1.72 -18.15
CA GLN A 86 -1.24 0.96 -19.40
C GLN A 86 -1.68 -0.50 -19.21
N GLY A 87 -1.19 -1.18 -18.18
CA GLY A 87 -1.56 -2.57 -17.91
C GLY A 87 -3.04 -2.74 -17.53
N LEU A 88 -3.67 -1.69 -16.98
CA LEU A 88 -5.10 -1.65 -16.67
C LEU A 88 -5.97 -1.15 -17.83
N GLY A 89 -5.37 -0.72 -18.95
CA GLY A 89 -6.09 -0.15 -20.09
C GLY A 89 -6.75 1.21 -19.82
N VAL A 90 -6.28 1.94 -18.81
CA VAL A 90 -6.85 3.23 -18.39
C VAL A 90 -6.08 4.38 -19.03
N LYS A 91 -6.79 5.36 -19.62
CA LYS A 91 -6.18 6.61 -20.08
C LYS A 91 -5.97 7.56 -18.88
N ASP A 92 -4.73 7.69 -18.42
CA ASP A 92 -4.34 8.72 -17.45
C ASP A 92 -4.29 10.10 -18.15
N SER A 93 -5.45 10.78 -18.21
CA SER A 93 -5.55 12.13 -18.75
C SER A 93 -4.95 13.14 -17.76
N GLY A 94 -4.43 14.29 -18.21
CA GLY A 94 -3.77 15.26 -17.31
C GLY A 94 -4.59 15.72 -16.09
N LYS A 95 -5.92 15.54 -16.10
CA LYS A 95 -6.83 15.81 -14.97
C LYS A 95 -6.87 14.69 -13.91
N SER A 96 -6.55 13.44 -14.27
CA SER A 96 -6.48 12.30 -13.33
C SER A 96 -5.17 12.26 -12.53
N LYS A 97 -4.18 13.09 -12.88
CA LYS A 97 -2.90 13.17 -12.14
C LYS A 97 -3.05 13.59 -10.67
N ASN A 98 -4.17 14.18 -10.29
CA ASN A 98 -4.42 14.63 -8.92
C ASN A 98 -5.08 13.55 -8.03
N LEU A 99 -5.45 12.40 -8.58
CA LEU A 99 -6.17 11.35 -7.87
C LEU A 99 -5.50 9.98 -8.07
N PRO A 100 -5.55 9.05 -7.10
CA PRO A 100 -5.09 7.67 -7.30
C PRO A 100 -5.84 6.98 -8.44
N LEU A 101 -5.14 6.11 -9.17
CA LEU A 101 -5.71 5.34 -10.28
C LEU A 101 -6.90 4.49 -9.81
N LEU A 102 -6.84 3.95 -8.58
CA LEU A 102 -7.92 3.18 -7.99
C LEU A 102 -9.25 3.97 -7.95
N CYS A 103 -9.20 5.26 -7.62
CA CYS A 103 -10.38 6.10 -7.60
C CYS A 103 -10.89 6.39 -9.03
N GLY A 104 -9.98 6.54 -10.00
CA GLY A 104 -10.35 6.69 -11.41
C GLY A 104 -11.07 5.46 -11.98
N LEU A 105 -10.65 4.26 -11.57
CA LEU A 105 -11.34 3.00 -11.91
C LEU A 105 -12.77 2.98 -11.37
N ILE A 106 -12.96 3.35 -10.10
CA ILE A 106 -14.29 3.42 -9.46
C ILE A 106 -15.19 4.42 -10.19
N GLN A 107 -14.67 5.60 -10.54
CA GLN A 107 -15.41 6.61 -11.29
C GLN A 107 -15.82 6.09 -12.68
N THR A 108 -14.89 5.42 -13.38
CA THR A 108 -15.16 4.83 -14.70
C THR A 108 -16.29 3.80 -14.63
N PHE A 109 -16.23 2.89 -13.66
CA PHE A 109 -17.27 1.88 -13.46
C PHE A 109 -18.62 2.48 -13.06
N THR A 110 -18.61 3.50 -12.20
CA THR A 110 -19.82 4.21 -11.79
C THR A 110 -20.50 4.89 -12.98
N ASN A 111 -19.72 5.52 -13.88
CA ASN A 111 -20.24 6.16 -15.07
C ASN A 111 -20.80 5.17 -16.09
N LEU A 112 -20.16 4.00 -16.25
CA LEU A 112 -20.66 2.92 -17.09
C LEU A 112 -22.03 2.41 -16.63
N LYS A 113 -22.26 2.31 -15.32
CA LYS A 113 -23.56 1.89 -14.77
C LYS A 113 -24.68 2.91 -14.99
N ASN A 114 -24.33 4.18 -15.11
CA ASN A 114 -25.27 5.28 -15.31
C ASN A 114 -25.56 5.57 -16.80
N THR A 115 -24.98 4.78 -17.71
CA THR A 115 -25.20 4.84 -19.16
C THR A 115 -26.05 3.65 -19.58
#